data_AF-A0A9Q1LAF0-F1
#
_entry.id   AF-A0A9Q1LAF0-F1
#
_cell.length_a   1.000
_cell.length_b   1.000
_cell.length_c   1.000
_cell.angle_alpha   90.00
_cell.angle_beta   90.00
_cell.angle_gamma   90.00
#
_symmetry.space_group_name_H-M   'P 1'
#
loop_
_entity.id
_entity.type
_entity.pdbx_description
1 polymer ?
#
loop_
_entity_poly.entity_id
_entity_poly.type
_entity_poly.pdbx_seq_one_letter_code
_entity_poly.pdbx_strand_id
1 'polypeptide(L)'
;MQIIELTPWDVLELQIDYAQSGLLYLMPTSEQFNHAIADGVIVGDILESNCVPHVVRDFFPLNGVKNLEATSQPFLAVQVTEFVDGIFIGCTNNHALVDGTSFWHFYGSWAEISSGSNVISKIPYLQRQCPFKFDHFCNHISIPNERINASDKFISPALRERVFHFTKENVSKLKAKANLEMNTTKISSLQAGLAHVWRSVIRCRRLDHNQETTFEVSINMRERLNPP
;
A
#
# COMPACT_ATOMS: atom_id res chain seq x y z
N MET A 1 7.52 -29.64 -16.89
CA MET A 1 7.01 -28.59 -15.98
C MET A 1 8.17 -28.15 -15.13
N GLN A 2 8.61 -26.90 -15.24
CA GLN A 2 9.74 -26.41 -14.46
C GLN A 2 9.20 -25.78 -13.19
N ILE A 3 9.75 -26.20 -12.06
CA ILE A 3 9.36 -25.67 -10.76
C ILE A 3 10.16 -24.38 -10.57
N ILE A 4 9.46 -23.26 -10.49
CA ILE A 4 10.07 -22.01 -10.02
C ILE A 4 10.05 -22.09 -8.50
N GLU A 5 11.23 -22.07 -7.89
CA GLU A 5 11.33 -21.98 -6.45
C GLU A 5 10.99 -20.55 -6.01
N LEU A 6 9.74 -20.36 -5.58
CA LEU A 6 9.35 -19.13 -4.89
C LEU A 6 10.15 -19.00 -3.60
N THR A 7 10.75 -17.85 -3.39
CA THR A 7 11.34 -17.52 -2.08
C THR A 7 10.21 -17.44 -1.04
N PRO A 8 10.52 -17.57 0.26
CA PRO A 8 9.53 -17.32 1.31
C PRO A 8 8.85 -15.95 1.17
N TRP A 9 9.55 -14.95 0.62
CA TRP A 9 9.00 -13.62 0.33
C TRP A 9 7.97 -13.63 -0.78
N ASP A 10 8.24 -14.31 -1.89
CA ASP A 10 7.30 -14.42 -3.00
C ASP A 10 6.01 -15.14 -2.54
N VAL A 11 6.15 -16.14 -1.67
CA VAL A 11 5.01 -16.86 -1.09
C VAL A 11 4.20 -15.95 -0.15
N LEU A 12 4.86 -15.14 0.68
CA LEU A 12 4.19 -14.19 1.56
C LEU A 12 3.40 -13.14 0.76
N GLU A 13 4.02 -12.57 -0.28
CA GLU A 13 3.40 -11.55 -1.13
C GLU A 13 2.14 -12.07 -1.86
N LEU A 14 2.12 -13.35 -2.22
CA LEU A 14 0.93 -13.98 -2.81
C LEU A 14 -0.19 -14.23 -1.80
N GLN A 15 0.13 -14.28 -0.51
CA GLN A 15 -0.81 -14.60 0.57
C GLN A 15 -1.35 -13.37 1.29
N ILE A 16 -0.70 -12.20 1.15
CA ILE A 16 -1.27 -10.94 1.63
C ILE A 16 -2.49 -10.55 0.80
N ASP A 17 -3.39 -9.81 1.45
CA ASP A 17 -4.56 -9.25 0.81
C ASP A 17 -4.16 -8.22 -0.26
N TYR A 18 -5.09 -7.93 -1.16
CA TYR A 18 -4.91 -6.85 -2.13
C TYR A 18 -4.55 -5.54 -1.44
N ALA A 19 -3.72 -4.76 -2.11
CA ALA A 19 -3.36 -3.42 -1.66
C ALA A 19 -4.58 -2.51 -1.72
N GLN A 20 -4.78 -1.69 -0.70
CA GLN A 20 -5.90 -0.75 -0.61
C GLN A 20 -5.39 0.67 -0.43
N SER A 21 -6.02 1.62 -1.10
CA SER A 21 -5.73 3.05 -0.93
C SER A 21 -6.98 3.88 -1.18
N GLY A 22 -7.28 4.78 -0.24
CA GLY A 22 -8.51 5.55 -0.20
C GLY A 22 -8.24 7.04 -0.24
N LEU A 23 -9.05 7.79 -1.00
CA LEU A 23 -9.02 9.24 -1.05
C LEU A 23 -10.35 9.81 -0.54
N LEU A 24 -10.28 10.68 0.45
CA LEU A 24 -11.44 11.30 1.11
C LEU A 24 -11.55 12.77 0.69
N TYR A 25 -12.71 13.19 0.22
CA TYR A 25 -13.01 14.54 -0.24
C TYR A 25 -14.32 15.05 0.38
N LEU A 26 -14.49 16.37 0.40
CA LEU A 26 -15.79 17.01 0.66
C LEU A 26 -16.69 16.89 -0.58
N MET A 27 -18.01 16.97 -0.37
CA MET A 27 -18.96 16.84 -1.48
C MET A 27 -18.71 17.89 -2.56
N PRO A 28 -18.58 17.50 -3.83
CA PRO A 28 -18.57 18.43 -4.95
C PRO A 28 -19.98 19.00 -5.16
N THR A 29 -20.06 20.23 -5.68
CA THR A 29 -21.32 20.97 -5.86
C THR A 29 -22.22 20.48 -7.01
N SER A 30 -21.91 19.37 -7.69
CA SER A 30 -22.74 18.86 -8.81
C SER A 30 -22.65 17.34 -9.04
N GLU A 31 -23.84 16.72 -8.92
CA GLU A 31 -24.40 15.48 -9.53
C GLU A 31 -23.83 14.06 -9.29
N GLN A 32 -24.77 13.13 -9.48
CA GLN A 32 -24.87 11.74 -9.03
C GLN A 32 -23.88 10.77 -9.69
N PHE A 33 -23.26 9.92 -8.86
CA PHE A 33 -22.44 8.78 -9.29
C PHE A 33 -23.23 7.46 -9.19
N ASN A 34 -22.84 6.41 -9.92
CA ASN A 34 -23.21 5.03 -9.55
C ASN A 34 -22.23 4.59 -8.46
N HIS A 35 -22.69 4.54 -7.21
CA HIS A 35 -21.79 4.50 -6.05
C HIS A 35 -22.49 3.88 -4.82
N ALA A 36 -21.73 3.61 -3.75
CA ALA A 36 -22.26 3.12 -2.48
C ALA A 36 -22.63 4.30 -1.56
N ILE A 37 -23.82 4.32 -0.98
CA ILE A 37 -24.22 5.38 -0.04
C ILE A 37 -23.94 4.91 1.38
N ALA A 38 -23.20 5.72 2.16
CA ALA A 38 -23.04 5.52 3.59
C ALA A 38 -23.96 6.50 4.34
N ASP A 39 -25.22 6.13 4.46
CA ASP A 39 -26.28 6.95 5.07
C ASP A 39 -25.92 7.37 6.50
N GLY A 40 -26.01 8.68 6.75
CA GLY A 40 -25.78 9.26 8.08
C GLY A 40 -24.32 9.36 8.53
N VAL A 41 -23.36 9.00 7.68
CA VAL A 41 -21.93 9.21 7.93
C VAL A 41 -21.51 10.58 7.41
N ILE A 42 -20.77 11.35 8.22
CA ILE A 42 -20.07 12.57 7.79
C ILE A 42 -18.55 12.38 7.75
N VAL A 43 -17.85 13.22 7.00
CA VAL A 43 -16.38 13.23 6.90
C VAL A 43 -15.73 13.37 8.28
N GLY A 44 -16.34 14.15 9.18
CA GLY A 44 -15.88 14.33 10.56
C GLY A 44 -15.81 13.03 11.36
N ASP A 45 -16.75 12.09 11.15
CA ASP A 45 -16.78 10.81 11.86
C ASP A 45 -15.53 9.97 11.57
N ILE A 46 -14.91 10.18 10.41
CA ILE A 46 -13.68 9.51 9.97
C ILE A 46 -12.45 10.26 10.47
N LEU A 47 -12.38 11.57 10.19
CA LEU A 47 -11.17 12.38 10.42
C LEU A 47 -10.92 12.71 11.89
N GLU A 48 -11.99 12.89 12.68
CA GLU A 48 -11.88 13.28 14.09
C GLU A 48 -11.78 12.07 15.02
N SER A 49 -11.99 10.86 14.49
CA SER A 49 -11.89 9.64 15.27
C SER A 49 -10.43 9.34 15.66
N ASN A 50 -10.26 8.90 16.91
CA ASN A 50 -8.95 8.54 17.47
C ASN A 50 -8.33 7.28 16.82
N CYS A 51 -9.17 6.40 16.27
CA CYS A 51 -8.81 5.22 15.49
C CYS A 51 -9.60 5.23 14.18
N VAL A 52 -9.07 4.61 13.13
CA VAL A 52 -9.82 4.48 11.86
C VAL A 52 -11.11 3.69 12.15
N PRO A 53 -12.30 4.27 11.91
CA PRO A 53 -13.57 3.59 12.15
C PRO A 53 -13.68 2.30 11.33
N HIS A 54 -14.30 1.26 11.89
CA HIS A 54 -14.43 -0.03 11.19
C HIS A 54 -15.17 0.07 9.85
N VAL A 55 -16.14 0.99 9.75
CA VAL A 55 -16.91 1.25 8.52
C VAL A 55 -16.02 1.68 7.35
N VAL A 56 -14.83 2.25 7.60
CA VAL A 56 -13.90 2.63 6.52
C VAL A 56 -13.48 1.43 5.68
N ARG A 57 -13.46 0.21 6.26
CA ARG A 57 -13.18 -1.02 5.51
C ARG A 57 -14.24 -1.28 4.44
N ASP A 58 -15.50 -0.97 4.72
CA ASP A 58 -16.62 -1.20 3.80
C ASP A 58 -16.58 -0.24 2.59
N PHE A 59 -15.74 0.79 2.65
CA PHE A 59 -15.53 1.73 1.54
C PHE A 59 -14.54 1.20 0.48
N PHE A 60 -13.94 0.03 0.74
CA PHE A 60 -13.04 -0.64 -0.20
C PHE A 60 -13.70 -1.89 -0.80
N PRO A 61 -13.63 -2.08 -2.13
CA PRO A 61 -14.06 -3.34 -2.74
C PRO A 61 -13.03 -4.45 -2.50
N LEU A 62 -13.43 -5.71 -2.68
CA LEU A 62 -12.53 -6.88 -2.63
C LEU A 62 -11.77 -7.07 -1.29
N ASN A 63 -12.38 -6.67 -0.16
CA ASN A 63 -11.81 -6.92 1.17
C ASN A 63 -11.52 -8.41 1.41
N GLY A 64 -10.30 -8.72 1.88
CA GLY A 64 -9.87 -10.09 2.19
C GLY A 64 -9.56 -10.96 0.99
N VAL A 65 -9.61 -10.42 -0.23
CA VAL A 65 -9.15 -11.13 -1.44
C VAL A 65 -7.63 -11.11 -1.47
N LYS A 66 -7.02 -12.30 -1.60
CA LYS A 66 -5.57 -12.47 -1.62
C LYS A 66 -4.99 -12.35 -3.02
N ASN A 67 -3.73 -11.97 -3.11
CA ASN A 67 -3.04 -11.82 -4.41
C ASN A 67 -3.06 -13.10 -5.27
N LEU A 68 -3.07 -14.29 -4.67
CA LEU A 68 -3.20 -15.56 -5.40
C LEU A 68 -4.57 -15.77 -6.08
N GLU A 69 -5.62 -15.08 -5.62
CA GLU A 69 -6.99 -15.21 -6.13
C GLU A 69 -7.24 -14.38 -7.41
N ALA A 70 -6.22 -13.67 -7.91
CA ALA A 70 -6.27 -12.86 -9.13
C ALA A 70 -6.65 -13.60 -10.42
N THR A 71 -6.65 -14.93 -10.38
CA THR A 71 -7.07 -15.76 -11.52
C THR A 71 -8.59 -15.82 -11.67
N SER A 72 -9.33 -15.55 -10.59
CA SER A 72 -10.80 -15.56 -10.56
C SER A 72 -11.42 -14.24 -10.11
N GLN A 73 -10.60 -13.33 -9.55
CA GLN A 73 -11.01 -12.00 -9.09
C GLN A 73 -10.45 -10.89 -9.98
N PRO A 74 -11.12 -9.71 -10.06
CA PRO A 74 -10.56 -8.55 -10.76
C PRO A 74 -9.19 -8.16 -10.22
N PHE A 75 -8.32 -7.59 -11.06
CA PHE A 75 -6.99 -7.10 -10.64
C PHE A 75 -7.00 -5.73 -9.98
N LEU A 76 -8.04 -4.95 -10.28
CA LEU A 76 -8.26 -3.59 -9.83
C LEU A 76 -9.77 -3.40 -9.66
N ALA A 77 -10.18 -2.85 -8.53
CA ALA A 77 -11.55 -2.45 -8.29
C ALA A 77 -11.56 -1.08 -7.60
N VAL A 78 -12.49 -0.22 -8.02
CA VAL A 78 -12.68 1.11 -7.47
C VAL A 78 -14.11 1.22 -6.97
N GLN A 79 -14.29 1.74 -5.76
CA GLN A 79 -15.57 2.08 -5.18
C GLN A 79 -15.58 3.57 -4.85
N VAL A 80 -16.63 4.26 -5.31
CA VAL A 80 -16.96 5.59 -4.82
C VAL A 80 -18.01 5.40 -3.73
N THR A 81 -17.81 6.01 -2.58
CA THR A 81 -18.76 6.01 -1.46
C THR A 81 -19.15 7.44 -1.14
N GLU A 82 -20.44 7.75 -1.13
CA GLU A 82 -20.95 9.09 -0.80
C GLU A 82 -21.34 9.14 0.68
N PHE A 83 -20.97 10.24 1.32
CA PHE A 83 -21.32 10.65 2.67
C PHE A 83 -22.26 11.84 2.61
N VAL A 84 -22.81 12.22 3.76
CA VAL A 84 -23.68 13.41 3.86
C VAL A 84 -22.97 14.69 3.38
N ASP A 85 -21.67 14.80 3.65
CA ASP A 85 -20.85 15.99 3.34
C ASP A 85 -19.52 15.67 2.64
N GLY A 86 -19.32 14.43 2.17
CA GLY A 86 -18.13 14.02 1.44
C GLY A 86 -18.27 12.85 0.48
N ILE A 87 -17.17 12.54 -0.19
CA ILE A 87 -17.01 11.31 -0.97
C ILE A 87 -15.71 10.60 -0.58
N PHE A 88 -15.72 9.28 -0.68
CA PHE A 88 -14.55 8.44 -0.54
C PHE A 88 -14.33 7.61 -1.80
N ILE A 89 -13.14 7.67 -2.37
CA ILE A 89 -12.73 6.84 -3.50
C ILE A 89 -11.78 5.77 -2.98
N GLY A 90 -12.32 4.59 -2.72
CA GLY A 90 -11.57 3.40 -2.31
C GLY A 90 -11.12 2.61 -3.53
N CYS A 91 -9.83 2.28 -3.60
CA CYS A 91 -9.28 1.44 -4.65
C CYS A 91 -8.54 0.27 -4.05
N THR A 92 -8.72 -0.89 -4.68
CA THR A 92 -8.16 -2.17 -4.28
C THR A 92 -7.50 -2.83 -5.48
N ASN A 93 -6.24 -3.22 -5.36
CA ASN A 93 -5.46 -3.78 -6.47
C ASN A 93 -4.58 -4.95 -6.04
N ASN A 94 -4.33 -5.86 -6.98
CA ASN A 94 -3.40 -6.96 -6.79
C ASN A 94 -1.96 -6.44 -6.74
N HIS A 95 -1.25 -6.67 -5.63
CA HIS A 95 0.12 -6.16 -5.41
C HIS A 95 1.15 -6.91 -6.25
N ALA A 96 0.86 -8.13 -6.73
CA ALA A 96 1.72 -8.85 -7.67
C ALA A 96 1.78 -8.18 -9.06
N LEU A 97 0.80 -7.33 -9.39
CA LEU A 97 0.76 -6.62 -10.67
C LEU A 97 1.23 -5.18 -10.58
N VAL A 98 1.07 -4.54 -9.43
CA VAL A 98 1.18 -3.09 -9.25
C VAL A 98 1.91 -2.79 -7.94
N ASP A 99 2.94 -1.95 -8.04
CA ASP A 99 3.59 -1.35 -6.88
C ASP A 99 3.07 0.08 -6.61
N GLY A 100 3.43 0.68 -5.47
CA GLY A 100 2.97 2.01 -5.13
C GLY A 100 3.28 3.08 -6.19
N THR A 101 4.41 2.98 -6.90
CA THR A 101 4.77 3.94 -7.96
C THR A 101 3.82 3.86 -9.15
N SER A 102 3.55 2.65 -9.64
CA SER A 102 2.64 2.43 -10.76
C SER A 102 1.19 2.69 -10.39
N PHE A 103 0.81 2.44 -9.13
CA PHE A 103 -0.50 2.79 -8.59
C PHE A 103 -0.75 4.32 -8.62
N TRP A 104 0.19 5.12 -8.10
CA TRP A 104 0.04 6.58 -8.12
C TRP A 104 0.10 7.16 -9.52
N HIS A 105 0.84 6.52 -10.43
CA HIS A 105 0.82 6.88 -11.85
C HIS A 105 -0.54 6.62 -12.49
N PHE A 106 -1.19 5.49 -12.18
CA PHE A 106 -2.57 5.22 -12.59
C PHE A 106 -3.54 6.29 -12.05
N TYR A 107 -3.48 6.62 -10.76
CA TYR A 107 -4.34 7.64 -10.15
C TYR A 107 -4.15 9.03 -10.78
N GLY A 108 -2.90 9.44 -11.00
CA GLY A 108 -2.60 10.71 -11.68
C GLY A 108 -3.17 10.72 -13.10
N SER A 109 -2.95 9.65 -13.86
CA SER A 109 -3.48 9.50 -15.22
C SER A 109 -5.01 9.52 -15.24
N TRP A 110 -5.65 8.85 -14.29
CA TRP A 110 -7.11 8.83 -14.16
C TRP A 110 -7.65 10.22 -13.85
N ALA A 111 -7.04 10.95 -12.91
CA ALA A 111 -7.42 12.32 -12.58
C ALA A 111 -7.25 13.29 -13.77
N GLU A 112 -6.16 13.17 -14.54
CA GLU A 112 -5.95 13.96 -15.75
C GLU A 112 -7.06 13.74 -16.78
N ILE A 113 -7.41 12.49 -17.06
CA ILE A 113 -8.49 12.13 -17.99
C ILE A 113 -9.84 12.65 -17.46
N SER A 114 -10.14 12.41 -16.18
CA SER A 114 -11.37 12.88 -15.54
C SER A 114 -11.50 14.40 -15.53
N SER A 115 -10.37 15.13 -15.54
CA SER A 115 -10.35 16.59 -15.65
C SER A 115 -10.52 17.12 -17.08
N GLY A 116 -10.69 16.23 -18.07
CA GLY A 116 -10.90 16.58 -19.48
C GLY A 116 -9.63 16.52 -20.35
N SER A 117 -8.50 16.01 -19.84
CA SER A 117 -7.31 15.82 -20.67
C SER A 117 -7.50 14.63 -21.61
N ASN A 118 -7.21 14.83 -22.90
CA ASN A 118 -7.24 13.76 -23.90
C ASN A 118 -5.93 12.95 -23.95
N VAL A 119 -4.86 13.44 -23.30
CA VAL A 119 -3.54 12.79 -23.28
C VAL A 119 -2.98 12.88 -21.87
N ILE A 120 -2.55 11.74 -21.34
CA ILE A 120 -1.90 11.67 -20.03
C ILE A 120 -0.45 12.15 -20.12
N SER A 121 0.01 12.84 -19.09
CA SER A 121 1.33 13.50 -19.05
C SER A 121 2.50 12.52 -19.13
N LYS A 122 2.31 11.29 -18.61
CA LYS A 122 3.33 10.24 -18.61
C LYS A 122 2.74 8.95 -19.18
N ILE A 123 3.23 8.52 -20.33
CA ILE A 123 2.80 7.27 -20.94
C ILE A 123 3.43 6.08 -20.18
N PRO A 124 2.64 5.08 -19.76
CA PRO A 124 3.18 3.91 -19.09
C PRO A 124 4.00 3.06 -20.07
N TYR A 125 5.14 2.55 -19.60
CA TYR A 125 5.91 1.56 -20.32
C TYR A 125 5.31 0.17 -20.06
N LEU A 126 4.70 -0.43 -21.09
CA LEU A 126 3.92 -1.67 -20.94
C LEU A 126 4.71 -2.95 -21.25
N GLN A 127 5.90 -2.82 -21.84
CA GLN A 127 6.74 -3.98 -22.14
C GLN A 127 7.40 -4.48 -20.85
N ARG A 128 6.75 -5.41 -20.16
CA ARG A 128 7.32 -6.06 -18.97
C ARG A 128 8.42 -7.03 -19.40
N GLN A 129 9.65 -6.56 -19.37
CA GLN A 129 10.84 -7.43 -19.47
C GLN A 129 11.39 -7.62 -18.07
N CYS A 130 11.72 -8.87 -17.72
CA CYS A 130 12.44 -9.08 -16.48
C CYS A 130 13.86 -8.50 -16.64
N PRO A 131 14.30 -7.56 -15.79
CA PRO A 131 15.64 -7.00 -15.88
C PRO A 131 16.73 -8.00 -15.48
N PHE A 132 16.34 -9.16 -14.94
CA PHE A 132 17.23 -10.23 -14.52
C PHE A 132 17.27 -11.34 -15.58
N LYS A 133 18.48 -11.78 -15.92
CA LYS A 133 18.67 -12.99 -16.74
C LYS A 133 18.33 -14.19 -15.87
N PHE A 134 17.21 -14.82 -16.14
CA PHE A 134 16.93 -16.16 -15.66
C PHE A 134 17.33 -17.14 -16.75
N ASP A 135 18.16 -18.13 -16.42
CA ASP A 135 18.61 -19.15 -17.38
C ASP A 135 17.44 -19.96 -17.95
N HIS A 136 16.29 -19.95 -17.26
CA HIS A 136 15.11 -20.69 -17.67
C HIS A 136 13.82 -19.93 -17.33
N PHE A 137 13.21 -19.31 -18.34
CA PHE A 137 11.84 -18.82 -18.25
C PHE A 137 10.89 -20.01 -18.33
N CYS A 138 10.09 -20.23 -17.27
CA CYS A 138 8.93 -21.10 -17.37
C CYS A 138 7.68 -20.23 -17.53
N ASN A 139 6.85 -20.55 -18.54
CA ASN A 139 5.55 -19.89 -18.74
C ASN A 139 4.51 -20.31 -17.69
N HIS A 140 4.87 -21.21 -16.77
CA HIS A 140 4.01 -21.72 -15.72
C HIS A 140 4.77 -21.77 -14.39
N ILE A 141 4.29 -21.01 -13.41
CA ILE A 141 4.78 -21.07 -12.03
C ILE A 141 3.95 -22.13 -11.31
N SER A 142 4.54 -23.29 -11.02
CA SER A 142 3.91 -24.29 -10.15
C SER A 142 4.27 -23.98 -8.70
N ILE A 143 3.31 -23.51 -7.92
CA ILE A 143 3.48 -23.26 -6.49
C ILE A 143 3.04 -24.53 -5.75
N PRO A 144 3.94 -25.24 -5.05
CA PRO A 144 3.53 -26.42 -4.28
C PRO A 144 2.50 -26.05 -3.22
N ASN A 145 1.38 -26.76 -3.17
CA ASN A 145 0.29 -26.53 -2.21
C ASN A 145 0.76 -26.52 -0.75
N GLU A 146 1.80 -27.29 -0.43
CA GLU A 146 2.43 -27.35 0.89
C GLU A 146 2.98 -25.98 1.33
N ARG A 147 3.52 -25.15 0.42
CA ARG A 147 4.02 -23.80 0.74
C ARG A 147 2.89 -22.79 0.95
N ILE A 148 1.76 -22.99 0.28
CA ILE A 148 0.56 -22.16 0.47
C ILE A 148 -0.10 -22.49 1.83
N ASN A 149 -0.19 -23.78 2.14
CA ASN A 149 -0.83 -24.29 3.35
C ASN A 149 0.06 -24.21 4.61
N ALA A 150 1.39 -24.07 4.45
CA ALA A 150 2.35 -23.87 5.55
C ALA A 150 2.33 -22.45 6.12
N SER A 151 1.58 -21.53 5.51
CA SER A 151 1.18 -20.32 6.21
C SER A 151 0.18 -20.72 7.28
N ASP A 152 0.69 -20.96 8.49
CA ASP A 152 -0.13 -20.92 9.67
C ASP A 152 -1.05 -19.72 9.53
N LYS A 153 -2.37 -19.95 9.57
CA LYS A 153 -3.37 -18.88 9.55
C LYS A 153 -3.09 -18.04 10.78
N PHE A 154 -2.22 -17.05 10.65
CA PHE A 154 -1.99 -16.07 11.67
C PHE A 154 -3.30 -15.30 11.79
N ILE A 155 -4.13 -15.73 12.74
CA ILE A 155 -5.33 -15.02 13.09
C ILE A 155 -4.83 -13.80 13.84
N SER A 156 -4.67 -12.71 13.09
CA SER A 156 -4.32 -11.43 13.69
C SER A 156 -5.35 -11.12 14.77
N PRO A 157 -4.93 -10.76 15.99
CA PRO A 157 -5.87 -10.28 17.00
C PRO A 157 -6.65 -9.09 16.45
N ALA A 158 -7.76 -8.72 17.10
CA ALA A 158 -8.51 -7.53 16.70
C ALA A 158 -7.63 -6.28 16.84
N LEU A 159 -6.94 -5.90 15.77
CA LEU A 159 -6.09 -4.73 15.70
C LEU A 159 -6.96 -3.50 15.39
N ARG A 160 -6.61 -2.39 16.04
CA ARG A 160 -7.14 -1.07 15.70
C ARG A 160 -6.12 -0.33 14.86
N GLU A 161 -6.59 0.27 13.78
CA GLU A 161 -5.76 1.12 12.94
C GLU A 161 -5.81 2.57 13.45
N ARG A 162 -4.67 3.26 13.34
CA ARG A 162 -4.55 4.67 13.71
C ARG A 162 -3.59 5.37 12.76
N VAL A 163 -4.03 6.52 12.25
CA VAL A 163 -3.20 7.42 11.45
C VAL A 163 -2.48 8.41 12.37
N PHE A 164 -1.18 8.54 12.20
CA PHE A 164 -0.36 9.52 12.92
C PHE A 164 0.08 10.62 11.97
N HIS A 165 -0.31 11.86 12.28
CA HIS A 165 0.09 13.01 11.49
C HIS A 165 1.48 13.52 11.89
N PHE A 166 2.41 13.51 10.94
CA PHE A 166 3.74 14.10 11.10
C PHE A 166 3.82 15.41 10.33
N THR A 167 3.87 16.53 11.05
CA THR A 167 4.04 17.85 10.43
C THR A 167 5.41 17.98 9.78
N LYS A 168 5.52 18.82 8.75
CA LYS A 168 6.81 19.16 8.10
C LYS A 168 7.86 19.61 9.12
N GLU A 169 7.45 20.40 10.12
CA GLU A 169 8.32 20.87 11.19
C GLU A 169 8.83 19.70 12.06
N ASN A 170 7.95 18.80 12.49
CA ASN A 170 8.35 17.65 13.30
C ASN A 170 9.28 16.72 12.53
N VAL A 171 9.01 16.46 11.25
CA VAL A 171 9.89 15.66 10.38
C VAL A 171 11.25 16.33 10.21
N SER A 172 11.29 17.66 10.05
CA SER A 172 12.54 18.42 9.96
C SER A 172 13.36 18.31 11.24
N LYS A 173 12.72 18.44 12.41
CA LYS A 173 13.36 18.23 13.73
C LYS A 173 13.92 16.81 13.89
N LEU A 174 13.16 15.79 13.51
CA LEU A 174 13.62 14.40 13.53
C LEU A 174 14.85 14.19 12.64
N LYS A 175 14.82 14.71 11.40
CA LYS A 175 15.94 14.64 10.46
C LYS A 175 17.17 15.34 11.01
N ALA A 176 17.03 16.57 11.53
CA ALA A 176 18.12 17.34 12.08
C ALA A 176 18.77 16.62 13.26
N LYS A 177 17.95 16.10 14.19
CA LYS A 177 18.42 15.32 15.34
C LYS A 177 19.19 14.07 14.92
N ALA A 178 18.64 13.27 13.99
CA ALA A 178 19.30 12.05 13.53
C ALA A 178 20.66 12.33 12.87
N ASN A 179 20.73 13.38 12.04
CA ASN A 179 21.97 13.80 11.40
C ASN A 179 23.02 14.29 12.42
N LEU A 180 22.60 15.04 13.44
CA LEU A 180 23.47 15.49 14.53
C LEU A 180 24.03 14.31 15.33
N GLU A 181 23.16 13.39 15.79
CA GLU A 181 23.57 12.23 16.59
C GLU A 181 24.52 11.30 15.83
N MET A 182 24.35 11.17 14.52
CA MET A 182 25.19 10.33 13.66
C MET A 182 26.36 11.08 13.01
N ASN A 183 26.57 12.36 13.36
CA ASN A 183 27.60 13.23 12.79
C ASN A 183 27.65 13.18 11.25
N THR A 184 26.49 13.34 10.60
CA THR A 184 26.34 13.26 9.13
C THR A 184 25.30 14.25 8.63
N THR A 185 25.17 14.39 7.32
CA THR A 185 24.11 15.18 6.66
C THR A 185 23.31 14.36 5.65
N LYS A 186 23.60 13.05 5.55
CA LYS A 186 23.07 12.15 4.52
C LYS A 186 21.75 11.47 4.91
N ILE A 187 21.34 11.53 6.18
CA ILE A 187 20.10 10.87 6.63
C ILE A 187 18.91 11.65 6.08
N SER A 188 18.06 10.95 5.33
CA SER A 188 16.86 11.52 4.73
C SER A 188 15.72 11.69 5.74
N SER A 189 14.73 12.51 5.39
CA SER A 189 13.51 12.66 6.18
C SER A 189 12.77 11.33 6.35
N LEU A 190 12.75 10.51 5.31
CA LEU A 190 12.14 9.18 5.33
C LEU A 190 12.85 8.27 6.35
N GLN A 191 14.19 8.19 6.28
CA GLN A 191 14.97 7.39 7.22
C GLN A 191 14.77 7.84 8.67
N ALA A 192 14.81 9.16 8.93
CA ALA A 192 14.60 9.70 10.27
C ALA A 192 13.17 9.44 10.80
N GLY A 193 12.16 9.58 9.95
CA GLY A 193 10.76 9.29 10.29
C GLY A 193 10.53 7.80 10.59
N LEU A 194 10.99 6.90 9.71
CA LEU A 194 10.86 5.46 9.89
C LEU A 194 11.61 4.97 11.13
N ALA A 195 12.83 5.47 11.39
CA ALA A 195 13.58 5.15 12.59
C ALA A 195 12.84 5.62 13.86
N HIS A 196 12.21 6.79 13.82
CA HIS A 196 11.40 7.28 14.94
C HIS A 196 10.16 6.41 15.21
N VAL A 197 9.45 6.01 14.16
CA VAL A 197 8.30 5.09 14.25
C VAL A 197 8.76 3.74 14.80
N TRP A 198 9.82 3.16 14.24
CA TRP A 198 10.34 1.87 14.69
C TRP A 198 10.71 1.89 16.18
N ARG A 199 11.48 2.90 16.61
CA ARG A 199 11.83 3.06 18.03
C ARG A 199 10.60 3.21 18.93
N SER A 200 9.56 3.90 18.47
CA SER A 200 8.32 4.06 19.23
C SER A 200 7.57 2.74 19.36
N VAL A 201 7.49 1.95 18.28
CA VAL A 201 6.90 0.60 18.29
C VAL A 201 7.65 -0.33 19.26
N ILE A 202 8.98 -0.35 19.22
CA ILE A 202 9.78 -1.19 20.12
C ILE A 202 9.55 -0.83 21.59
N ARG A 203 9.51 0.47 21.93
CA ARG A 203 9.20 0.92 23.30
C ARG A 203 7.82 0.48 23.76
N CYS A 204 6.82 0.57 22.87
CA CYS A 204 5.45 0.15 23.20
C CYS A 204 5.33 -1.37 23.38
N ARG A 205 6.09 -2.16 22.61
CA ARG A 205 6.08 -3.63 22.70
C ARG A 205 6.71 -4.16 23.99
N ARG A 206 7.53 -3.37 24.69
CA ARG A 206 8.23 -3.76 25.93
C ARG A 206 8.96 -5.11 25.79
N LEU A 207 9.64 -5.27 24.66
CA LEU A 207 10.40 -6.48 24.36
C LEU A 207 11.58 -6.64 25.32
N ASP A 208 12.04 -7.88 25.47
CA ASP A 208 13.27 -8.15 26.20
C ASP A 208 14.47 -7.44 25.54
N HIS A 209 15.43 -6.98 26.36
CA HIS A 209 16.58 -6.23 25.87
C HIS A 209 17.43 -6.97 24.83
N ASN A 210 17.41 -8.29 24.85
CA ASN A 210 18.17 -9.15 23.94
C ASN A 210 17.32 -9.67 22.77
N GLN A 211 16.04 -9.30 22.69
CA GLN A 211 15.17 -9.75 21.62
C GLN A 211 15.51 -9.04 20.31
N GLU A 212 15.80 -9.83 19.28
CA GLU A 212 16.05 -9.31 17.94
C GLU A 212 14.76 -8.73 17.34
N THR A 213 14.91 -7.64 16.59
CA THR A 213 13.80 -6.98 15.92
C THR A 213 14.20 -6.58 14.51
N THR A 214 13.28 -6.74 13.57
CA THR A 214 13.48 -6.41 12.16
C THR A 214 12.59 -5.23 11.76
N PHE A 215 13.08 -4.40 10.84
CA PHE A 215 12.31 -3.34 10.20
C PHE A 215 12.58 -3.35 8.70
N GLU A 216 11.52 -3.56 7.93
CA GLU A 216 11.60 -3.71 6.49
C GLU A 216 11.16 -2.45 5.79
N VAL A 217 11.84 -2.13 4.69
CA VAL A 217 11.58 -0.94 3.88
C VAL A 217 11.62 -1.33 2.41
N SER A 218 10.50 -1.13 1.72
CA SER A 218 10.42 -1.30 0.27
C SER A 218 11.23 -0.21 -0.44
N ILE A 219 12.00 -0.60 -1.46
CA ILE A 219 12.87 0.31 -2.22
C ILE A 219 12.47 0.26 -3.70
N ASN A 220 12.24 1.42 -4.30
CA ASN A 220 12.02 1.51 -5.73
C ASN A 220 13.33 1.21 -6.49
N MET A 221 13.29 0.17 -7.33
CA MET A 221 14.46 -0.30 -8.08
C MET A 221 14.63 0.35 -9.45
N ARG A 222 13.62 1.05 -10.00
CA ARG A 222 13.67 1.61 -11.37
C ARG A 222 14.94 2.42 -11.61
N GLU A 223 15.14 3.49 -10.84
CA GLU A 223 16.32 4.36 -10.97
C GLU A 223 17.66 3.72 -10.53
N ARG A 224 17.63 2.48 -10.02
CA ARG A 224 18.82 1.76 -9.54
C ARG A 224 19.28 0.68 -10.52
N LEU A 225 18.47 0.34 -11.51
CA LEU A 225 18.82 -0.59 -12.56
C LEU A 225 19.58 0.13 -13.69
N ASN A 226 20.30 -0.64 -14.49
CA ASN A 226 20.97 -0.14 -15.68
C ASN A 226 20.68 -1.07 -16.88
N PRO A 227 19.90 -0.65 -17.87
CA PRO A 227 19.23 0.66 -17.95
C PRO A 227 18.15 0.83 -16.85
N PRO A 228 17.84 2.09 -16.48
CA PRO A 228 16.80 2.40 -15.49
C PRO A 228 15.37 2.16 -15.99
#